data_AF-A0A0A2SSH6-F1
#
_entry.id   AF-A0A0A2SSH6-F1
#
_cell.length_a   1.000
_cell.length_b   1.000
_cell.length_c   1.000
_cell.angle_alpha   90.00
_cell.angle_beta   90.00
_cell.angle_gamma   90.00
#
_symmetry.space_group_name_H-M   'P 1'
#
loop_
_entity.id
_entity.type
_entity.pdbx_description
1 polymer ?
#
loop_
_entity_poly.entity_id
_entity_poly.type
_entity_poly.pdbx_seq_one_letter_code
_entity_poly.pdbx_strand_id
1 'polypeptide(L)'
;MNTLIKGLMVGVMAVTISACHHENPLKTQPAKASVTFLINASANAEKRLEFAIHKDAYGFAYLECMEGKQSPEIHCDALYQGMITFAKEGHYVGFQRITQADLTEQKVFESLADEYAETAATSFPHFVSGS
;
A
#
# COMPACT_ATOMS: atom_id res chain seq x y z
N MET A 1 21.75 -27.86 59.11
CA MET A 1 22.16 -28.20 57.73
C MET A 1 20.97 -28.84 57.05
N ASN A 2 20.27 -28.08 56.20
CA ASN A 2 20.27 -28.18 54.72
C ASN A 2 19.38 -29.34 54.24
N THR A 3 18.38 -29.18 53.38
CA THR A 3 18.19 -28.17 52.33
C THR A 3 16.74 -28.16 51.87
N LEU A 4 16.22 -26.94 51.68
CA LEU A 4 14.94 -26.61 51.10
C LEU A 4 14.83 -27.16 49.66
N ILE A 5 13.90 -28.09 49.42
CA ILE A 5 13.45 -28.40 48.07
C ILE A 5 12.45 -27.29 47.68
N LYS A 6 13.00 -26.18 47.18
CA LYS A 6 12.26 -25.19 46.41
C LYS A 6 11.90 -25.83 45.07
N GLY A 7 10.77 -26.53 45.04
CA GLY A 7 10.15 -27.01 43.82
C GLY A 7 9.78 -25.80 42.95
N LEU A 8 10.60 -25.57 41.94
CA LEU A 8 10.47 -24.54 40.92
C LEU A 8 9.14 -24.76 40.17
N MET A 9 8.07 -24.09 40.58
CA MET A 9 6.87 -23.94 39.76
C MET A 9 7.26 -23.09 38.55
N VAL A 10 7.68 -23.76 37.47
CA VAL A 10 7.83 -23.18 36.14
C VAL A 10 6.41 -22.85 35.66
N GLY A 11 5.94 -21.66 36.03
CA GLY A 11 4.75 -21.06 35.45
C GLY A 11 5.04 -20.80 33.99
N VAL A 12 4.52 -21.67 33.12
CA VAL A 12 4.45 -21.45 31.68
C VAL A 12 3.57 -20.23 31.46
N MET A 13 4.20 -19.04 31.41
CA MET A 13 3.56 -17.86 30.85
C MET A 13 3.29 -18.20 29.38
N ALA A 14 2.03 -18.49 29.08
CA ALA A 14 1.53 -18.47 27.72
C ALA A 14 1.77 -17.05 27.20
N VAL A 15 2.90 -16.87 26.50
CA VAL A 15 3.11 -15.70 25.65
C VAL A 15 2.07 -15.85 24.56
N THR A 16 0.90 -15.25 24.75
CA THR A 16 -0.01 -14.98 23.65
C THR A 16 0.74 -14.02 22.75
N ILE A 17 1.44 -14.58 21.76
CA ILE A 17 1.98 -13.84 20.64
C ILE A 17 0.74 -13.26 19.98
N SER A 18 0.35 -12.05 20.36
CA SER A 18 -0.51 -11.22 19.52
C SER A 18 0.32 -10.97 18.27
N ALA A 19 0.26 -11.91 17.33
CA ALA A 19 0.57 -11.61 15.96
C ALA A 19 -0.30 -10.39 15.65
N CYS A 20 0.32 -9.22 15.54
CA CYS A 20 -0.34 -8.07 14.99
C CYS A 20 -0.68 -8.49 13.56
N HIS A 21 -1.91 -8.95 13.34
CA HIS A 21 -2.38 -9.30 12.01
C HIS A 21 -2.26 -8.02 11.19
N HIS A 22 -1.31 -8.01 10.25
CA HIS A 22 -1.24 -6.97 9.26
C HIS A 22 -2.46 -7.13 8.36
N GLU A 23 -3.42 -6.21 8.49
CA GLU A 23 -4.56 -6.16 7.60
C GLU A 23 -4.25 -5.21 6.44
N ASN A 24 -4.59 -5.64 5.23
CA ASN A 24 -4.40 -4.83 4.04
C ASN A 24 -5.21 -3.53 4.18
N PRO A 25 -4.56 -2.35 4.24
CA PRO A 25 -5.25 -1.08 4.47
C PRO A 25 -6.25 -0.74 3.34
N LEU A 26 -6.06 -1.30 2.15
CA LEU A 26 -7.01 -1.14 1.04
C LEU A 26 -8.37 -1.82 1.32
N LYS A 27 -8.41 -2.82 2.21
CA LYS A 27 -9.65 -3.51 2.65
C LYS A 27 -10.30 -2.85 3.86
N THR A 28 -9.52 -2.19 4.71
CA THR A 28 -10.00 -1.66 5.99
C THR A 28 -10.40 -0.19 5.90
N GLN A 29 -9.91 0.53 4.89
CA GLN A 29 -10.34 1.89 4.58
C GLN A 29 -11.55 1.90 3.63
N PRO A 30 -12.35 2.98 3.62
CA PRO A 30 -13.43 3.13 2.64
C PRO A 30 -12.92 3.06 1.20
N ALA A 31 -13.68 2.43 0.29
CA ALA A 31 -13.28 2.23 -1.10
C ALA A 31 -12.80 3.52 -1.78
N LYS A 32 -13.56 4.63 -1.62
CA LYS A 32 -13.17 5.95 -2.15
C LYS A 32 -11.81 6.41 -1.64
N ALA A 33 -11.53 6.21 -0.35
CA ALA A 33 -10.27 6.60 0.27
C ALA A 33 -9.11 5.73 -0.26
N SER A 34 -9.31 4.42 -0.37
CA SER A 34 -8.34 3.48 -0.94
C SER A 34 -7.99 3.85 -2.38
N VAL A 35 -9.00 4.11 -3.23
CA VAL A 35 -8.80 4.49 -4.63
C VAL A 35 -8.12 5.85 -4.76
N THR A 36 -8.56 6.84 -3.98
CA THR A 36 -7.91 8.16 -3.96
C THR A 36 -6.45 8.03 -3.59
N PHE A 37 -6.13 7.23 -2.57
CA PHE A 37 -4.75 6.94 -2.20
C PHE A 37 -3.98 6.29 -3.36
N LEU A 38 -4.52 5.24 -3.99
CA LEU A 38 -3.85 4.50 -5.07
C LEU A 38 -3.51 5.42 -6.26
N ILE A 39 -4.46 6.22 -6.73
CA ILE A 39 -4.24 7.15 -7.86
C ILE A 39 -3.17 8.18 -7.51
N ASN A 40 -3.23 8.76 -6.31
CA ASN A 40 -2.29 9.79 -5.89
C ASN A 40 -0.89 9.23 -5.63
N ALA A 41 -0.80 8.06 -5.00
CA ALA A 41 0.47 7.38 -4.76
C ALA A 41 1.12 6.98 -6.09
N SER A 42 0.35 6.45 -7.04
CA SER A 42 0.82 6.10 -8.37
C SER A 42 1.33 7.35 -9.10
N ALA A 43 0.52 8.41 -9.19
CA ALA A 43 0.90 9.64 -9.88
C ALA A 43 2.16 10.31 -9.31
N ASN A 44 2.31 10.34 -7.98
CA ASN A 44 3.50 10.90 -7.36
C ASN A 44 4.74 9.99 -7.55
N ALA A 45 4.57 8.67 -7.52
CA ALA A 45 5.64 7.74 -7.82
C ALA A 45 6.10 7.86 -9.28
N GLU A 46 5.16 7.87 -10.24
CA GLU A 46 5.41 8.05 -11.67
C GLU A 46 6.17 9.35 -11.95
N LYS A 47 5.74 10.47 -11.36
CA LYS A 47 6.39 11.77 -11.50
C LYS A 47 7.83 11.77 -10.98
N ARG A 48 8.10 11.09 -9.86
CA ARG A 48 9.45 11.02 -9.24
C ARG A 48 10.38 10.07 -9.98
N LEU A 49 9.82 9.02 -10.58
CA LEU A 49 10.56 8.05 -11.39
C LEU A 49 10.74 8.52 -12.83
N GLU A 50 10.19 9.68 -13.19
CA GLU A 50 10.27 10.27 -14.53
C GLU A 50 9.81 9.30 -15.63
N PHE A 51 8.77 8.49 -15.35
CA PHE A 51 8.19 7.62 -16.36
C PHE A 51 7.74 8.46 -17.56
N ALA A 52 8.01 7.99 -18.78
CA ALA A 52 7.74 8.69 -20.03
C ALA A 52 6.24 8.72 -20.41
N ILE A 53 5.37 8.82 -19.40
CA ILE A 53 3.93 8.85 -19.55
C ILE A 53 3.53 10.21 -20.14
N HIS A 54 2.53 10.21 -21.02
CA HIS A 54 1.98 11.46 -21.55
C HIS A 54 1.66 12.43 -20.40
N LYS A 55 2.07 13.70 -20.58
CA LYS A 55 1.72 14.78 -19.68
C LYS A 55 0.20 14.77 -19.50
N ASP A 56 -0.26 14.67 -18.25
CA ASP A 56 -1.65 14.53 -17.83
C ASP A 56 -2.23 13.10 -17.75
N ALA A 57 -1.41 12.06 -17.97
CA ALA A 57 -1.78 10.64 -17.78
C ALA A 57 -1.16 10.02 -16.51
N TYR A 58 -0.84 10.82 -15.51
CA TYR A 58 -0.28 10.31 -14.25
C TYR A 58 -1.36 9.63 -13.39
N GLY A 59 -1.02 8.53 -12.73
CA GLY A 59 -1.91 7.76 -11.87
C GLY A 59 -2.50 6.51 -12.53
N PHE A 60 -2.14 6.24 -13.79
CA PHE A 60 -2.58 5.06 -14.54
C PHE A 60 -1.54 3.93 -14.54
N ALA A 61 -0.29 4.20 -14.15
CA ALA A 61 0.74 3.16 -14.17
C ALA A 61 0.41 2.01 -13.21
N TYR A 62 -0.21 2.30 -12.06
CA TYR A 62 -0.65 1.25 -11.13
C TYR A 62 -1.73 0.35 -11.76
N LEU A 63 -2.69 0.94 -12.48
CA LEU A 63 -3.71 0.21 -13.22
C LEU A 63 -3.07 -0.71 -14.26
N GLU A 64 -2.14 -0.19 -15.07
CA GLU A 64 -1.45 -0.99 -16.08
C GLU A 64 -0.68 -2.16 -15.47
N CYS A 65 0.01 -1.92 -14.35
CA CYS A 65 0.72 -2.98 -13.63
C CYS A 65 -0.23 -4.06 -13.09
N MET A 66 -1.39 -3.69 -12.54
CA MET A 66 -2.39 -4.64 -12.04
C MET A 66 -3.15 -5.39 -13.15
N GLU A 67 -3.26 -4.80 -14.34
CA GLU A 67 -3.82 -5.46 -15.53
C GLU A 67 -2.81 -6.36 -16.26
N GLY A 68 -1.55 -6.40 -15.79
CA GLY A 68 -0.48 -7.15 -16.42
C GLY A 68 -0.05 -6.58 -17.78
N LYS A 69 -0.37 -5.32 -18.05
CA LYS A 69 0.09 -4.61 -19.25
C LYS A 69 1.58 -4.31 -19.10
N GLN A 70 2.36 -4.71 -20.10
CA GLN A 70 3.81 -4.50 -20.11
C GLN A 70 4.14 -3.33 -21.03
N SER A 71 3.78 -2.12 -20.58
CA SER A 71 4.33 -0.91 -21.17
C SER A 71 5.84 -0.90 -20.85
N PRO A 72 6.74 -0.90 -21.83
CA PRO A 72 8.19 -0.99 -21.59
C PRO A 72 8.74 0.20 -20.78
N GLU A 73 7.97 1.29 -20.73
CA GLU A 73 8.26 2.52 -19.99
C GLU A 73 7.83 2.46 -18.52
N ILE A 74 7.07 1.44 -18.11
CA ILE A 74 6.56 1.27 -16.75
C ILE A 74 7.32 0.15 -16.04
N HIS A 75 8.11 0.53 -15.04
CA HIS A 75 8.79 -0.42 -14.16
C HIS A 75 7.94 -0.68 -12.91
N CYS A 76 7.05 -1.67 -12.96
CA CYS A 76 6.05 -1.93 -11.91
C CYS A 76 6.64 -2.11 -10.51
N ASP A 77 7.75 -2.81 -10.36
CA ASP A 77 8.41 -2.95 -9.05
C ASP A 77 8.88 -1.59 -8.50
N ALA A 78 9.48 -0.75 -9.35
CA ALA A 78 9.90 0.59 -8.96
C ALA A 78 8.70 1.46 -8.60
N LEU A 79 7.60 1.33 -9.35
CA LEU A 79 6.34 2.02 -9.07
C LEU A 79 5.80 1.66 -7.68
N TYR A 80 5.67 0.37 -7.37
CA TYR A 80 5.16 -0.08 -6.07
C TYR A 80 6.04 0.42 -4.92
N GLN A 81 7.36 0.42 -5.08
CA GLN A 81 8.28 0.98 -4.07
C GLN A 81 8.12 2.50 -3.93
N GLY A 82 7.89 3.22 -5.03
CA GLY A 82 7.57 4.64 -5.02
C GLY A 82 6.27 4.93 -4.26
N MET A 83 5.22 4.14 -4.49
CA MET A 83 3.93 4.25 -3.81
C MET A 83 4.05 3.99 -2.30
N ILE A 84 4.82 2.98 -1.89
CA ILE A 84 5.10 2.69 -0.47
C ILE A 84 5.87 3.84 0.17
N THR A 85 6.83 4.43 -0.55
CA THR A 85 7.60 5.59 -0.08
C THR A 85 6.67 6.79 0.14
N PHE A 86 5.81 7.08 -0.84
CA PHE A 86 4.80 8.12 -0.72
C PHE A 86 3.84 7.87 0.46
N ALA A 87 3.40 6.63 0.66
CA ALA A 87 2.53 6.30 1.78
C ALA A 87 3.17 6.61 3.15
N LYS A 88 4.48 6.40 3.28
CA LYS A 88 5.25 6.68 4.50
C LYS A 88 5.40 8.18 4.80
N GLU A 89 5.22 9.06 3.80
CA GLU A 89 5.21 10.52 3.99
C GLU A 89 3.99 11.00 4.80
N GLY A 90 2.96 10.14 4.95
CA GLY A 90 1.86 10.38 5.86
C GLY A 90 0.78 11.34 5.34
N HIS A 91 0.78 11.65 4.04
CA HIS A 91 -0.29 12.43 3.40
C HIS A 91 -1.66 11.74 3.42
N TYR A 92 -1.67 10.40 3.53
CA TYR A 92 -2.87 9.57 3.58
C TYR A 92 -2.88 8.73 4.85
N VAL A 93 -3.66 9.16 5.84
CA VAL A 93 -3.75 8.48 7.14
C VAL A 93 -4.34 7.07 6.95
N GLY A 94 -3.72 6.07 7.56
CA GLY A 94 -4.15 4.68 7.50
C GLY A 94 -3.39 3.83 6.48
N PHE A 95 -2.59 4.44 5.59
CA PHE A 95 -1.85 3.74 4.55
C PHE A 95 -0.34 3.65 4.82
N GLN A 96 0.18 4.25 5.90
CA GLN A 96 1.63 4.36 6.14
C GLN A 96 2.35 3.01 6.28
N ARG A 97 1.61 1.94 6.56
CA ARG A 97 2.14 0.58 6.70
C ARG A 97 1.82 -0.32 5.50
N ILE A 98 1.30 0.26 4.42
CA ILE A 98 0.99 -0.51 3.21
C ILE A 98 2.27 -1.16 2.68
N THR A 99 2.14 -2.40 2.24
CA THR A 99 3.21 -3.23 1.71
C THR A 99 3.01 -3.47 0.22
N GLN A 100 4.04 -3.99 -0.45
CA GLN A 100 3.90 -4.40 -1.85
C GLN A 100 2.88 -5.54 -2.01
N ALA A 101 2.79 -6.46 -1.04
CA ALA A 101 1.80 -7.53 -1.04
C ALA A 101 0.37 -6.97 -0.99
N ASP A 102 0.15 -5.90 -0.24
CA ASP A 102 -1.15 -5.22 -0.20
C ASP A 102 -1.51 -4.58 -1.53
N LEU A 103 -0.54 -3.88 -2.14
CA LEU A 103 -0.67 -3.19 -3.43
C LEU A 103 -0.84 -4.16 -4.61
N THR A 104 -0.42 -5.42 -4.47
CA THR A 104 -0.46 -6.41 -5.56
C THR A 104 -1.50 -7.50 -5.32
N GLU A 105 -2.36 -7.33 -4.32
CA GLU A 105 -3.44 -8.27 -4.04
C GLU A 105 -4.56 -8.15 -5.08
N GLN A 106 -4.52 -8.99 -6.12
CA GLN A 106 -5.42 -8.93 -7.27
C GLN A 106 -6.91 -8.83 -6.89
N LYS A 107 -7.36 -9.65 -5.94
CA LYS A 107 -8.77 -9.67 -5.51
C LYS A 107 -9.22 -8.35 -4.89
N VAL A 108 -8.32 -7.65 -4.21
CA VAL A 108 -8.61 -6.33 -3.65
C VAL A 108 -8.72 -5.31 -4.75
N PHE A 109 -7.79 -5.33 -5.69
CA PHE A 109 -7.83 -4.46 -6.85
C PHE A 109 -9.12 -4.64 -7.66
N GLU A 110 -9.50 -5.89 -7.97
CA GLU A 110 -10.77 -6.20 -8.66
C GLU A 110 -11.99 -5.67 -7.90
N SER A 111 -12.00 -5.75 -6.57
CA SER A 111 -13.09 -5.21 -5.74
C SER A 111 -13.19 -3.68 -5.74
N LEU A 112 -12.12 -2.99 -6.16
CA LEU A 112 -12.04 -1.53 -6.22
C LEU A 112 -12.17 -0.98 -7.64
N ALA A 113 -12.31 -1.84 -8.66
CA ALA A 113 -12.22 -1.45 -10.07
C ALA A 113 -13.24 -0.38 -10.49
N ASP A 114 -14.51 -0.53 -10.10
CA ASP A 114 -15.57 0.44 -10.45
C ASP A 114 -15.28 1.83 -9.85
N GLU A 115 -14.93 1.87 -8.56
CA GLU A 115 -14.57 3.11 -7.87
C GLU A 115 -13.29 3.73 -8.44
N TYR A 116 -12.34 2.89 -8.88
CA TYR A 116 -11.13 3.33 -9.57
C TYR A 116 -11.47 4.05 -10.87
N ALA A 117 -12.29 3.43 -11.72
CA ALA A 117 -12.72 4.02 -12.99
C ALA A 117 -13.47 5.33 -12.78
N GLU A 118 -14.41 5.38 -11.83
CA GLU A 118 -15.16 6.60 -11.51
C GLU A 118 -14.23 7.71 -10.99
N THR A 119 -13.33 7.40 -10.07
CA THR A 119 -12.42 8.38 -9.48
C THR A 119 -11.43 8.89 -10.51
N ALA A 120 -10.83 8.01 -11.32
CA ALA A 120 -9.91 8.41 -12.38
C ALA A 120 -10.59 9.29 -13.46
N ALA A 121 -11.88 9.09 -13.72
CA ALA A 121 -12.63 9.91 -14.68
C ALA A 121 -13.03 11.30 -14.12
N THR A 122 -13.09 11.46 -12.80
CA THR A 122 -13.67 12.65 -12.14
C THR A 122 -12.68 13.46 -11.32
N SER A 123 -11.45 12.97 -11.11
CA SER A 123 -10.48 13.61 -10.25
C SER A 123 -9.09 13.67 -10.88
N PHE A 124 -8.38 14.78 -10.62
CA PHE A 124 -6.98 14.95 -10.99
C PHE A 124 -6.07 14.55 -9.82
N PRO A 125 -4.94 13.87 -10.07
CA PRO A 125 -3.99 13.56 -9.01
C PRO A 125 -3.46 14.83 -8.33
N HIS A 126 -3.40 14.79 -7.01
CA HIS A 126 -2.80 15.83 -6.19
C HIS A 126 -1.30 15.56 -6.04
N PHE A 127 -0.49 16.36 -6.74
CA PHE A 127 0.96 16.27 -6.66
C PHE A 127 1.47 17.01 -5.42
N VAL A 128 2.19 16.31 -4.55
CA VAL A 128 2.88 16.95 -3.44
C VAL A 128 4.25 17.43 -3.92
N SER A 129 4.60 18.68 -3.62
CA SER A 129 5.97 19.18 -3.79
C SER A 129 6.87 18.46 -2.81
N GLY A 130 7.87 17.72 -3.32
CA GLY A 130 8.85 17.03 -2.49
C GLY A 130 9.66 18.03 -1.64
N SER A 131 9.86 17.70 -0.37
CA SER A 131 10.84 18.32 0.51
C SER A 131 12.23 17.73 0.30
#